data_AF-A0A962Z5G6-F1
#
_entry.id   AF-A0A962Z5G6-F1
#
_cell.length_a   1.000
_cell.length_b   1.000
_cell.length_c   1.000
_cell.angle_alpha   90.00
_cell.angle_beta   90.00
_cell.angle_gamma   90.00
#
_symmetry.space_group_name_H-M   'P 1'
#
loop_
_entity.id
_entity.type
_entity.pdbx_description
1 polymer ?
#
loop_
_entity_poly.entity_id
_entity_poly.type
_entity_poly.pdbx_seq_one_letter_code
_entity_poly.pdbx_strand_id
1 'polypeptide(L)'
;RKESYLEKVAQAADRARQLVGQMMLFSRADPEEDKPLLLPPLIKEDIKLLRSTLPSAIRIEMDLMENPPRVMMGLTQLNQLLMNLCI
;
A
#
# COMPACT_ATOMS: atom_id res chain seq x y z
N ARG A 1 33.46 -4.53 -26.28
CA ARG A 1 32.45 -3.44 -26.44
C ARG A 1 31.00 -3.95 -26.63
N LYS A 2 30.76 -5.12 -27.23
CA LYS A 2 29.40 -5.72 -27.37
C LYS A 2 28.85 -6.36 -26.07
N GLU A 3 29.71 -6.92 -25.21
CA GLU A 3 29.28 -7.53 -23.93
C GLU A 3 28.54 -6.55 -23.02
N SER A 4 28.97 -5.28 -22.98
CA SER A 4 28.30 -4.22 -22.20
C SER A 4 26.86 -3.93 -22.65
N TYR A 5 26.51 -4.18 -23.91
CA TYR A 5 25.12 -4.01 -24.37
C TYR A 5 24.23 -5.18 -23.98
N LEU A 6 24.75 -6.41 -24.05
CA LEU A 6 24.03 -7.60 -23.59
C LEU A 6 23.73 -7.54 -22.08
N GLU A 7 24.69 -7.10 -21.27
CA GLU A 7 24.48 -6.87 -19.83
C GLU A 7 23.41 -5.80 -19.55
N LYS A 8 23.42 -4.70 -20.31
CA LYS A 8 22.39 -3.66 -20.19
C LYS A 8 20.99 -4.15 -20.57
N VAL A 9 20.89 -4.97 -21.63
CA VAL A 9 19.62 -5.59 -22.03
C VAL A 9 19.13 -6.55 -20.93
N ALA A 10 20.01 -7.37 -20.37
CA ALA A 10 19.67 -8.28 -19.28
C ALA A 10 19.18 -7.54 -18.02
N GLN A 11 19.88 -6.47 -17.60
CA GLN A 11 19.43 -5.64 -16.49
C GLN A 11 18.08 -4.96 -16.77
N ALA A 12 17.86 -4.46 -17.98
CA ALA A 12 16.60 -3.82 -18.34
C ALA A 12 15.44 -4.83 -18.31
N ALA A 13 15.66 -6.05 -18.81
CA ALA A 13 14.69 -7.13 -18.77
C ALA A 13 14.33 -7.55 -17.33
N ASP A 14 15.32 -7.63 -16.43
CA ASP A 14 15.05 -7.96 -15.02
C ASP A 14 14.26 -6.86 -14.31
N ARG A 15 14.57 -5.58 -14.57
CA ARG A 15 13.78 -4.46 -14.04
C ARG A 15 12.36 -4.46 -14.59
N ALA A 16 12.17 -4.73 -15.88
CA ALA A 16 10.84 -4.84 -16.47
C ALA A 16 10.04 -5.99 -15.84
N ARG A 17 10.69 -7.14 -15.60
CA ARG A 17 10.08 -8.28 -14.89
C ARG A 17 9.65 -7.90 -13.47
N GLN A 18 10.49 -7.18 -12.73
CA GLN A 18 10.17 -6.70 -11.38
C GLN A 18 8.97 -5.75 -11.39
N LEU A 19 8.94 -4.79 -12.31
CA LEU A 19 7.83 -3.84 -12.47
C LEU A 19 6.52 -4.55 -12.83
N VAL A 20 6.54 -5.47 -13.79
CA VAL A 20 5.35 -6.26 -14.16
C VAL A 20 4.88 -7.12 -12.97
N GLY A 21 5.80 -7.67 -12.18
CA GLY A 21 5.47 -8.39 -10.94
C GLY A 21 4.74 -7.51 -9.93
N GLN A 22 5.22 -6.28 -9.71
CA GLN A 22 4.57 -5.30 -8.84
C GLN A 22 3.18 -4.91 -9.36
N MET A 23 3.04 -4.68 -10.67
CA MET A 23 1.73 -4.39 -11.29
C MET A 23 0.75 -5.55 -11.12
N MET A 24 1.21 -6.79 -11.27
CA MET A 24 0.37 -7.99 -11.10
C MET A 24 -0.07 -8.19 -9.65
N LEU A 25 0.80 -7.90 -8.68
CA LEU A 25 0.45 -7.90 -7.25
C LEU A 25 -0.62 -6.85 -6.95
N PHE A 26 -0.49 -5.66 -7.54
CA PHE A 26 -1.48 -4.59 -7.39
C PHE A 26 -2.81 -4.91 -8.09
N SER A 27 -2.77 -5.56 -9.26
CA SER A 27 -3.97 -5.92 -10.03
C SER A 27 -4.76 -7.06 -9.41
N ARG A 28 -4.13 -7.92 -8.61
CA ARG A 28 -4.84 -8.96 -7.87
C ARG A 28 -5.47 -8.30 -6.66
N ALA A 29 -6.73 -7.89 -6.80
CA ALA A 29 -7.58 -7.65 -5.65
C ALA A 29 -7.46 -8.87 -4.73
N ASP A 30 -7.05 -8.66 -3.49
CA ASP A 30 -7.05 -9.72 -2.49
C ASP A 30 -8.47 -10.33 -2.47
N PRO A 31 -8.62 -11.66 -2.51
CA PRO A 31 -9.90 -12.32 -2.39
C PRO A 31 -10.50 -12.18 -0.98
N GLU A 32 -10.01 -11.24 -0.17
CA GLU A 32 -10.57 -10.96 1.14
C GLU A 32 -12.01 -10.45 0.93
N GLU A 33 -12.97 -11.20 1.45
CA GLU A 33 -14.38 -10.84 1.34
C GLU A 33 -14.63 -9.49 2.00
N ASP A 34 -15.34 -8.62 1.29
CA ASP A 34 -15.82 -7.37 1.84
C ASP A 34 -16.70 -7.66 3.05
N LYS A 35 -16.35 -7.08 4.19
CA LYS A 35 -17.09 -7.18 5.43
C LYS A 35 -17.42 -5.79 5.96
N PRO A 36 -18.49 -5.63 6.76
CA PRO A 36 -18.84 -4.33 7.32
C PRO A 36 -17.83 -3.91 8.40
N LEU A 37 -16.93 -3.00 8.04
CA LEU A 37 -15.86 -2.48 8.89
C LEU A 37 -16.25 -1.13 9.53
N LEU A 38 -15.79 -0.93 10.77
CA LEU A 38 -15.78 0.38 11.40
C LEU A 38 -14.38 0.97 11.21
N LEU A 39 -14.25 2.00 10.38
CA LEU A 39 -12.94 2.51 9.93
C LEU A 39 -12.11 3.23 11.02
N PRO A 40 -12.67 4.09 11.91
CA PRO A 40 -11.86 4.83 12.87
C PRO A 40 -10.93 4.01 13.77
N PRO A 41 -11.33 2.87 14.38
CA PRO A 41 -10.41 2.08 15.18
C PRO A 41 -9.27 1.48 14.35
N LEU A 42 -9.57 1.04 13.12
CA LEU A 42 -8.59 0.45 12.20
C LEU A 42 -7.56 1.50 11.75
N ILE A 43 -8.03 2.67 11.29
CA ILE A 43 -7.17 3.79 10.90
C ILE A 43 -6.25 4.21 12.06
N LYS A 44 -6.76 4.23 13.31
CA LYS A 44 -5.94 4.55 14.49
C LYS A 44 -4.82 3.54 14.73
N GLU A 45 -5.02 2.27 14.39
CA GLU A 45 -3.99 1.24 14.49
C GLU A 45 -2.96 1.39 13.36
N ASP A 46 -3.41 1.58 12.12
CA ASP A 46 -2.54 1.75 10.96
C ASP A 46 -1.66 3.00 11.07
N ILE A 47 -2.19 4.11 11.59
CA ILE A 47 -1.42 5.33 11.84
C ILE A 47 -0.29 5.08 12.87
N LYS A 48 -0.49 4.21 13.87
CA LYS A 48 0.59 3.86 14.81
C LYS A 48 1.72 3.13 14.08
N LEU A 49 1.39 2.24 13.14
CA LEU A 49 2.37 1.55 12.31
C LEU A 49 3.09 2.53 11.37
N LEU A 50 2.34 3.39 10.66
CA LEU A 50 2.88 4.41 9.76
C LEU A 50 3.80 5.41 10.49
N ARG A 51 3.53 5.70 11.77
CA ARG A 51 4.41 6.55 12.56
C ARG A 51 5.82 5.96 12.72
N SER A 52 5.97 4.63 12.66
CA SER A 52 7.28 3.98 12.72
C SER A 52 8.06 4.04 11.39
N THR A 53 7.36 4.20 10.26
CA THR A 53 7.96 4.24 8.91
C THR A 53 8.23 5.66 8.42
N LEU A 54 7.46 6.63 8.91
CA LEU A 54 7.59 8.05 8.55
C LEU A 54 8.60 8.79 9.44
N PRO A 55 9.36 9.76 8.88
CA PRO A 55 10.25 10.62 9.68
C PRO A 55 9.50 11.35 10.81
N SER A 56 10.17 11.48 11.97
CA SER A 56 9.58 12.10 13.17
C SER A 56 9.12 13.55 12.97
N ALA A 57 9.69 14.25 11.98
CA ALA A 57 9.35 15.61 11.61
C ALA A 57 7.98 15.75 10.92
N ILE A 58 7.41 14.67 10.38
CA ILE A 58 6.08 14.70 9.76
C ILE A 58 5.03 14.73 10.88
N ARG A 59 4.05 15.63 10.82
CA ARG A 59 2.93 15.67 11.76
C ARG A 59 1.74 14.93 11.16
N ILE A 60 1.14 14.02 11.93
CA ILE A 60 -0.05 13.28 11.51
C ILE A 60 -1.23 13.81 12.34
N GLU A 61 -2.26 14.28 11.66
CA GLU A 61 -3.52 14.73 12.27
C GLU A 61 -4.66 13.84 11.77
N MET A 62 -5.54 13.42 12.67
CA MET A 62 -6.69 12.58 12.34
C MET A 62 -7.96 13.31 12.73
N ASP A 63 -8.81 13.55 11.74
CA ASP A 63 -10.19 13.99 11.95
C ASP A 63 -11.12 12.80 11.63
N LEU A 64 -11.67 12.19 12.69
CA LEU A 64 -12.46 10.97 12.61
C LEU A 64 -13.85 11.22 13.18
N MET A 65 -14.87 10.82 12.42
CA MET A 65 -16.26 10.91 12.84
C MET A 65 -16.52 10.08 14.11
N GLU A 66 -17.27 10.64 15.06
CA GLU A 66 -17.60 10.00 16.35
C GLU A 66 -18.52 8.78 16.18
N ASN A 67 -19.52 8.89 15.30
CA ASN A 67 -20.47 7.81 14.98
C ASN A 67 -20.50 7.52 13.47
N PRO A 68 -19.46 6.88 12.92
CA PRO A 68 -19.42 6.60 11.50
C PRO A 68 -20.30 5.41 11.12
N PRO A 69 -20.84 5.39 9.90
CA PRO A 69 -21.43 4.19 9.34
C PRO A 69 -20.36 3.11 9.16
N ARG A 70 -20.81 1.85 9.11
CA ARG A 70 -19.94 0.76 8.67
C ARG A 70 -19.78 0.80 7.15
N VAL A 71 -18.59 0.49 6.66
CA VAL A 71 -18.26 0.45 5.24
C VAL A 71 -17.97 -1.00 4.85
N MET A 72 -18.54 -1.45 3.73
CA MET A 72 -18.23 -2.77 3.15
C MET A 72 -16.87 -2.68 2.44
N MET A 73 -15.85 -3.31 3.02
CA MET A 73 -14.49 -3.30 2.50
C MET A 73 -13.67 -4.44 3.11
N GLY A 74 -12.69 -4.97 2.38
CA GLY A 74 -11.67 -5.87 2.92
C GLY A 74 -10.63 -5.15 3.80
N LEU A 75 -10.16 -5.79 4.87
CA LEU A 75 -9.20 -5.16 5.80
C LEU A 75 -7.86 -4.86 5.12
N THR A 76 -7.40 -5.78 4.27
CA THR A 76 -6.14 -5.62 3.54
C THR A 76 -6.21 -4.47 2.54
N GLN A 77 -7.38 -4.25 1.92
CA GLN A 77 -7.60 -3.11 1.02
C GLN A 77 -7.52 -1.77 1.76
N LEU A 78 -8.09 -1.68 2.97
CA LEU A 78 -7.97 -0.49 3.81
C LEU A 78 -6.50 -0.18 4.13
N ASN A 79 -5.76 -1.20 4.59
CA ASN A 79 -4.35 -1.03 4.95
C ASN A 79 -3.50 -0.60 3.74
N GLN A 80 -3.70 -1.22 2.57
CA GLN A 80 -3.02 -0.84 1.33
C GLN A 80 -3.35 0.58 0.90
N LEU A 81 -4.62 0.99 1.01
CA LEU A 81 -5.05 2.35 0.69
C LEU A 81 -4.32 3.37 1.56
N LEU A 82 -4.22 3.13 2.87
CA LEU A 82 -3.48 4.02 3.77
C LEU A 82 -1.97 4.05 3.46
N MET A 83 -1.37 2.88 3.22
CA MET A 83 0.05 2.81 2.85
C MET A 83 0.34 3.57 1.56
N ASN A 84 -0.50 3.42 0.53
CA ASN A 84 -0.32 4.09 -0.76
C ASN A 84 -0.50 5.62 -0.70
N LEU A 85 -1.31 6.12 0.23
CA LEU A 85 -1.58 7.55 0.35
C LEU A 85 -0.62 8.27 1.30
N CYS A 86 -0.06 7.55 2.28
CA CYS A 86 0.77 8.14 3.32
C CYS A 86 2.29 7.99 3.09
N ILE A 87 2.73 7.13 2.18
CA ILE A 87 4.15 6.85 1.88
C ILE A 87 4.48 7.33 0.47
#